data_AF-A0A3M1TI56-F1
#
_entry.id   AF-A0A3M1TI56-F1
#
_cell.length_a   1.000
_cell.length_b   1.000
_cell.length_c   1.000
_cell.angle_alpha   90.00
_cell.angle_beta   90.00
_cell.angle_gamma   90.00
#
_symmetry.space_group_name_H-M   'P 1'
#
loop_
_entity.id
_entity.type
_entity.pdbx_description
1 polymer ?
#
loop_
_entity_poly.entity_id
_entity_poly.type
_entity_poly.pdbx_seq_one_letter_code
_entity_poly.pdbx_strand_id
1 'polypeptide(L)'
;AVNLAITPSALMQGKKVIARLENGHFPETFYEAGEIPELRAFLESEYGERLAALREADEAGEGEDDKEAAGEDEEDDDEASGDIILLQADQNLDYQTLYLVMRTARLAGFRKYRLAIMKK
;
A
#
# COMPACT_ATOMS: atom_id res chain seq x y z
N ALA A 1 -7.24 4.91 -5.91
CA ALA A 1 -6.54 4.49 -4.68
C ALA A 1 -7.11 3.18 -4.12
N VAL A 2 -6.26 2.36 -3.49
CA VAL A 2 -6.63 1.16 -2.72
C VAL A 2 -6.56 1.48 -1.23
N ASN A 3 -7.67 1.32 -0.52
CA ASN A 3 -7.75 1.63 0.91
C ASN A 3 -7.45 0.39 1.76
N LEU A 4 -6.32 0.40 2.45
CA LEU A 4 -5.90 -0.63 3.39
C LEU A 4 -5.92 -0.08 4.81
N ALA A 5 -6.50 -0.83 5.74
CA ALA A 5 -6.48 -0.51 7.16
C ALA A 5 -5.65 -1.54 7.92
N ILE A 6 -4.70 -1.08 8.74
CA ILE A 6 -3.92 -1.91 9.65
C ILE A 6 -4.35 -1.60 11.07
N THR A 7 -4.87 -2.63 11.72
CA THR A 7 -5.23 -2.62 13.14
C THR A 7 -4.30 -3.55 13.91
N PRO A 8 -4.28 -3.47 15.26
CA PRO A 8 -3.48 -4.40 16.06
C PRO A 8 -3.85 -5.89 15.89
N SER A 9 -5.00 -6.21 15.29
CA SER A 9 -5.49 -7.59 15.12
C SER A 9 -5.57 -8.05 13.66
N ALA A 10 -5.58 -7.14 12.69
CA ALA A 10 -5.80 -7.48 11.30
C ALA A 10 -5.39 -6.38 10.31
N LEU A 11 -4.95 -6.83 9.14
CA LEU A 11 -4.87 -6.06 7.91
C LEU A 11 -6.15 -6.27 7.12
N MET A 12 -6.79 -5.18 6.73
CA MET A 12 -8.13 -5.19 6.17
C MET A 12 -8.25 -4.29 4.94
N GLN A 13 -9.19 -4.63 4.05
CA GLN A 13 -9.69 -3.74 3.01
C GLN A 13 -11.21 -3.66 3.14
N GLY A 14 -11.72 -2.50 3.59
CA GLY A 14 -13.11 -2.35 3.98
C GLY A 14 -13.51 -3.35 5.08
N LYS A 15 -14.40 -4.30 4.75
CA LYS A 15 -14.85 -5.36 5.67
C LYS A 15 -14.07 -6.68 5.53
N LYS A 16 -13.22 -6.81 4.50
CA LYS A 16 -12.47 -8.03 4.21
C LYS A 16 -11.19 -8.06 5.03
N VAL A 17 -10.99 -9.13 5.79
CA VAL A 17 -9.72 -9.42 6.45
C VAL A 17 -8.79 -10.09 5.44
N ILE A 18 -7.63 -9.48 5.20
CA ILE A 18 -6.61 -9.99 4.28
C ILE A 18 -5.65 -10.89 5.05
N ALA A 19 -5.12 -10.39 6.16
CA ALA A 19 -4.19 -11.11 7.02
C ALA A 19 -4.47 -10.76 8.49
N ARG A 20 -4.20 -11.71 9.39
CA ARG A 20 -4.33 -11.49 10.84
C ARG A 20 -3.01 -11.03 11.43
N LEU A 21 -3.11 -10.19 12.45
CA LEU A 21 -2.00 -9.76 13.28
C LEU A 21 -2.27 -10.20 14.72
N GLU A 22 -1.20 -10.45 15.46
CA GLU A 22 -1.24 -10.65 16.91
C GLU A 22 -0.50 -9.50 17.58
N ASN A 23 -1.21 -8.70 18.37
CA ASN A 23 -0.66 -7.54 19.08
C ASN A 23 0.13 -6.59 18.15
N GLY A 24 -0.39 -6.32 16.97
CA GLY A 24 0.22 -5.43 15.98
C GLY A 24 1.33 -6.04 15.14
N HIS A 25 1.59 -7.34 15.25
CA HIS A 25 2.64 -8.03 14.50
C HIS A 25 2.07 -9.12 13.60
N PHE A 26 2.67 -9.31 12.42
CA PHE A 26 2.41 -10.45 11.55
C PHE A 26 3.14 -11.70 12.06
N PRO A 27 2.82 -12.89 11.50
CA PRO A 27 3.67 -14.07 11.69
C PRO A 27 5.13 -13.80 11.29
N GLU A 28 6.08 -14.33 12.07
CA GLU A 28 7.53 -14.16 11.84
C GLU A 28 7.94 -14.56 10.41
N THR A 29 7.31 -15.60 9.88
CA THR A 29 7.51 -16.11 8.51
C THR A 29 7.31 -15.05 7.43
N PHE A 30 6.46 -14.03 7.66
CA PHE A 30 6.25 -12.97 6.69
C PHE A 30 7.39 -11.95 6.68
N TYR A 31 7.97 -11.67 7.85
CA TYR A 31 9.15 -10.80 7.93
C TYR A 31 10.37 -11.47 7.32
N GLU A 32 10.55 -12.79 7.55
CA GLU A 32 11.62 -13.58 6.92
C GLU A 32 11.48 -13.63 5.40
N ALA A 33 10.27 -13.89 4.90
CA ALA A 33 9.97 -13.85 3.47
C ALA A 33 10.09 -12.43 2.88
N GLY A 34 9.90 -11.41 3.71
CA GLY A 34 9.89 -10.01 3.30
C GLY A 34 8.62 -9.60 2.54
N GLU A 35 7.56 -10.40 2.63
CA GLU A 35 6.25 -10.15 2.02
C GLU A 35 5.12 -10.79 2.81
N ILE A 36 3.89 -10.29 2.61
CA ILE A 36 2.64 -10.88 3.11
C ILE A 36 1.96 -11.57 1.93
N PRO A 37 2.04 -12.92 1.80
CA PRO A 37 1.57 -13.63 0.62
C PRO A 37 0.10 -13.38 0.30
N GLU A 38 -0.75 -13.29 1.33
CA GLU A 38 -2.20 -13.05 1.18
C GLU A 38 -2.50 -11.66 0.64
N LEU A 39 -1.75 -10.65 1.08
CA LEU A 39 -1.88 -9.28 0.57
C LEU A 39 -1.38 -9.20 -0.87
N ARG A 40 -0.25 -9.84 -1.18
CA ARG A 40 0.30 -9.85 -2.54
C ARG A 40 -0.70 -10.48 -3.52
N ALA A 41 -1.17 -11.69 -3.21
CA ALA A 41 -2.14 -12.39 -4.04
C ALA A 41 -3.43 -11.57 -4.22
N PHE A 42 -3.91 -10.94 -3.15
CA PHE A 42 -5.08 -10.06 -3.19
C PHE A 42 -4.87 -8.84 -4.10
N LEU A 43 -3.72 -8.18 -4.00
CA LEU A 43 -3.42 -7.00 -4.81
C LEU A 43 -3.24 -7.35 -6.29
N GLU A 44 -2.54 -8.45 -6.58
CA GLU A 44 -2.36 -8.94 -7.95
C GLU A 44 -3.69 -9.37 -8.59
N SER A 45 -4.58 -10.04 -7.84
CA SER A 45 -5.86 -10.51 -8.39
C SER A 45 -6.86 -9.39 -8.63
N GLU A 46 -6.95 -8.41 -7.73
CA GLU A 46 -7.96 -7.36 -7.81
C GLU A 46 -7.49 -6.14 -8.62
N TYR A 47 -6.18 -5.90 -8.68
CA TYR A 47 -5.61 -4.68 -9.25
C TYR A 47 -4.52 -4.91 -10.29
N GLY A 48 -4.07 -6.16 -10.51
CA GLY A 48 -3.00 -6.47 -11.45
C GLY A 48 -3.27 -5.97 -12.88
N GLU A 49 -4.46 -6.25 -13.43
CA GLU A 49 -4.83 -5.79 -14.78
C GLU A 49 -4.92 -4.26 -14.86
N ARG A 50 -5.47 -3.61 -13.80
CA ARG A 50 -5.56 -2.15 -13.72
C ARG A 50 -4.17 -1.52 -13.68
N LEU A 51 -3.25 -2.07 -12.89
CA LEU A 51 -1.88 -1.58 -12.79
C LEU A 51 -1.10 -1.80 -14.09
N ALA A 52 -1.33 -2.91 -14.79
CA ALA A 52 -0.74 -3.14 -16.11
C ALA A 52 -1.22 -2.10 -17.13
N ALA A 53 -2.53 -1.86 -17.23
CA ALA A 53 -3.09 -0.86 -18.14
C ALA A 53 -2.59 0.56 -17.83
N LEU A 54 -2.41 0.90 -16.55
CA LEU A 54 -1.83 2.19 -16.15
C LEU A 54 -0.37 2.32 -16.57
N ARG A 55 0.44 1.26 -16.46
CA ARG A 55 1.83 1.27 -16.93
C ARG A 55 1.94 1.44 -18.44
N GLU A 56 1.09 0.75 -19.21
CA GLU A 56 1.06 0.91 -20.66
C GLU A 56 0.66 2.33 -21.07
N ALA A 57 -0.25 2.97 -20.32
CA ALA A 57 -0.62 4.37 -20.53
C ALA A 57 0.50 5.35 -20.16
N ASP A 58 1.23 5.09 -19.08
CA ASP A 58 2.36 5.90 -18.60
C ASP A 58 3.58 5.78 -19.53
N GLU A 59 3.87 4.57 -20.07
CA GLU A 59 4.91 4.37 -21.08
C GLU A 59 4.57 4.98 -22.44
N ALA A 60 3.28 5.22 -22.74
CA ALA A 60 2.83 5.92 -23.94
C ALA A 60 2.80 7.46 -23.79
N GLY A 61 2.98 7.98 -22.57
CA GLY A 61 3.07 9.41 -22.26
C GLY A 61 4.44 9.76 -21.70
N GLU A 62 5.39 10.12 -22.57
CA GLU A 62 6.73 10.54 -22.15
C GLU A 62 6.70 11.65 -21.08
N GLY A 63 7.28 11.34 -19.91
CA GLY A 63 8.07 12.27 -19.09
C GLY A 63 7.34 12.98 -17.95
N GLU A 64 7.72 12.67 -16.71
CA GLU A 64 8.34 13.69 -15.85
C GLU A 64 9.06 13.05 -14.64
N ASP A 65 10.22 13.64 -14.37
CA ASP A 65 11.32 13.16 -13.55
C ASP A 65 11.05 13.11 -12.04
N ASP A 66 11.75 12.16 -11.42
CA ASP A 66 12.49 12.29 -10.16
C ASP A 66 12.50 13.71 -9.54
N LYS A 67 11.65 13.93 -8.53
CA LYS A 67 11.88 14.96 -7.50
C LYS A 67 11.70 14.36 -6.11
N GLU A 68 12.82 13.98 -5.52
CA GLU A 68 13.02 14.14 -4.09
C GLU A 68 12.85 15.63 -3.72
N ALA A 69 11.78 15.98 -3.01
CA ALA A 69 11.70 17.14 -2.12
C ALA A 69 10.50 16.91 -1.18
N ALA A 70 10.71 16.75 0.13
CA ALA A 70 10.54 17.83 1.09
C ALA A 70 9.22 18.59 0.84
N GLY A 71 8.24 18.35 1.72
CA GLY A 71 6.86 18.72 1.50
C GLY A 71 6.61 20.19 1.26
N GLU A 72 5.56 20.45 0.50
CA GLU A 72 4.64 21.59 0.55
C GLU A 72 3.51 21.29 -0.44
N ASP A 73 2.34 21.86 -0.18
CA ASP A 73 1.06 21.60 -0.85
C ASP A 73 1.14 21.51 -2.39
N GLU A 74 0.74 20.37 -2.96
CA GLU A 74 0.33 20.24 -4.36
C GLU A 74 -1.16 19.84 -4.36
N GLU A 75 -2.02 20.86 -4.45
CA GLU A 75 -3.37 20.70 -5.00
C GLU A 75 -3.25 20.58 -6.52
N ASP A 76 -2.83 19.42 -7.04
CA ASP A 76 -2.83 19.16 -8.48
C ASP A 76 -3.22 17.71 -8.81
N ASP A 77 -4.36 17.61 -9.50
CA ASP A 77 -4.90 16.51 -10.29
C ASP A 77 -4.93 15.08 -9.68
N ASP A 78 -5.78 14.94 -8.66
CA ASP A 78 -5.96 13.73 -7.86
C ASP A 78 -6.97 12.70 -8.43
N GLU A 79 -7.35 12.80 -9.71
CA GLU A 79 -8.52 12.06 -10.22
C GLU A 79 -8.20 10.75 -10.97
N ALA A 80 -6.94 10.43 -11.27
CA ALA A 80 -6.60 9.24 -12.07
C ALA A 80 -5.41 8.38 -11.59
N SER A 81 -4.86 8.62 -10.39
CA SER A 81 -3.75 7.81 -9.87
C SER A 81 -4.26 6.48 -9.27
N GLY A 82 -4.58 5.53 -10.16
CA GLY A 82 -5.02 4.19 -9.81
C GLY A 82 -3.95 3.32 -9.12
N ASP A 83 -2.74 3.85 -8.96
CA ASP A 83 -1.54 3.23 -8.38
C ASP A 83 -1.23 3.70 -6.94
N ILE A 84 -2.12 4.49 -6.32
CA ILE A 84 -1.96 4.93 -4.92
C ILE A 84 -2.56 3.91 -3.94
N ILE A 85 -1.78 3.53 -2.92
CA ILE A 85 -2.28 2.85 -1.71
C ILE A 85 -2.55 3.90 -0.63
N LEU A 86 -3.79 3.99 -0.15
CA LEU A 86 -4.12 4.73 1.08
C LEU A 86 -4.03 3.76 2.25
N LEU A 87 -3.05 3.98 3.12
CA LEU A 87 -2.77 3.12 4.27
C LEU A 87 -3.24 3.81 5.56
N GLN A 88 -4.23 3.24 6.22
CA GLN A 88 -4.76 3.71 7.49
C GLN A 88 -4.18 2.83 8.61
N ALA A 89 -3.22 3.33 9.39
CA ALA A 89 -2.55 2.54 10.42
C ALA A 89 -2.92 2.99 11.83
N ASP A 90 -3.06 2.06 12.77
CA ASP A 90 -3.12 2.37 14.20
C ASP A 90 -1.84 3.07 14.66
N GLN A 91 -1.97 4.04 15.56
CA GLN A 91 -0.84 4.82 16.08
C GLN A 91 0.21 3.96 16.80
N ASN A 92 -0.19 2.83 17.40
CA ASN A 92 0.71 1.97 18.17
C ASN A 92 1.31 0.83 17.33
N LEU A 93 1.10 0.84 16.01
CA LEU A 93 1.66 -0.16 15.13
C LEU A 93 3.18 0.01 15.05
N ASP A 94 3.91 -1.10 15.08
CA ASP A 94 5.36 -1.04 14.92
C ASP A 94 5.74 -0.71 13.46
N TYR A 95 6.95 -0.16 13.29
CA TYR A 95 7.46 0.21 11.99
C TYR A 95 7.68 -0.99 11.06
N GLN A 96 8.08 -2.15 11.58
CA GLN A 96 8.37 -3.33 10.75
C GLN A 96 7.10 -3.84 10.08
N THR A 97 5.99 -3.89 10.80
CA THR A 97 4.66 -4.26 10.33
C THR A 97 4.18 -3.30 9.26
N LEU A 98 4.31 -1.99 9.52
CA LEU A 98 3.96 -0.97 8.52
C LEU A 98 4.81 -1.14 7.24
N TYR A 99 6.12 -1.25 7.42
CA TYR A 99 7.08 -1.42 6.33
C TYR A 99 6.79 -2.68 5.51
N LEU A 100 6.46 -3.79 6.17
CA LEU A 100 6.17 -5.06 5.51
C LEU A 100 4.93 -4.95 4.59
N VAL A 101 3.88 -4.24 5.03
CA VAL A 101 2.69 -3.97 4.20
C VAL A 101 3.06 -3.11 2.99
N MET A 102 3.81 -2.03 3.20
CA MET A 102 4.25 -1.14 2.11
C MET A 102 5.13 -1.89 1.11
N ARG A 103 6.08 -2.68 1.60
CA ARG A 103 6.97 -3.51 0.77
C ARG A 103 6.19 -4.53 -0.05
N THR A 104 5.23 -5.20 0.56
CA THR A 104 4.37 -6.17 -0.15
C THR A 104 3.55 -5.50 -1.25
N ALA A 105 2.96 -4.34 -0.96
CA ALA A 105 2.27 -3.56 -1.99
C ALA A 105 3.20 -3.11 -3.12
N ARG A 106 4.48 -2.80 -2.80
CA ARG A 106 5.50 -2.49 -3.81
C ARG A 106 5.79 -3.66 -4.71
N LEU A 107 5.89 -4.87 -4.16
CA LEU A 107 6.07 -6.11 -4.92
C LEU A 107 4.89 -6.38 -5.85
N ALA A 108 3.66 -6.06 -5.41
CA ALA A 108 2.46 -6.13 -6.25
C ALA A 108 2.37 -5.01 -7.30
N GLY A 109 3.28 -4.03 -7.25
CA GLY A 109 3.43 -3.03 -8.30
C GLY A 109 2.97 -1.62 -7.98
N PHE A 110 2.49 -1.37 -6.75
CA PHE A 110 2.14 -0.02 -6.28
C PHE A 110 3.42 0.78 -5.97
N ARG A 111 3.44 2.07 -6.30
CA ARG A 111 4.62 2.93 -6.07
C ARG A 111 4.32 4.12 -5.18
N LYS A 112 3.08 4.58 -5.17
CA LYS A 112 2.64 5.76 -4.42
C LYS A 112 1.86 5.33 -3.18
N TYR A 113 2.11 6.01 -2.07
CA TYR A 113 1.47 5.71 -0.78
C TYR A 113 1.00 7.00 -0.11
N ARG A 114 -0.19 6.96 0.48
CA ARG A 114 -0.69 7.96 1.41
C ARG A 114 -0.88 7.30 2.76
N LEU A 115 -0.14 7.75 3.77
CA LEU A 115 -0.26 7.23 5.11
C LEU A 115 -1.18 8.13 5.94
N ALA A 116 -2.21 7.53 6.53
CA ALA A 116 -3.08 8.17 7.51
C ALA A 116 -2.97 7.42 8.84
N ILE A 117 -2.54 8.11 9.90
CA ILE A 117 -2.52 7.53 11.24
C ILE A 117 -3.90 7.74 11.87
N MET A 118 -4.53 6.64 12.28
CA MET A 118 -5.82 6.68 12.98
C MET A 118 -5.58 7.19 14.40
N LYS A 119 -6.12 8.38 14.70
CA LYS A 119 -6.25 8.87 16.08
C LYS A 119 -7.45 8.15 16.70
N LYS A 120 -7.24 7.53 17.87
CA LYS A 120 -8.32 6.96 18.68
C LYS A 120 -9.44 7.97 18.94
#